data_AF-A0A2V9SKB7-F1
#
_entry.id   AF-A0A2V9SKB7-F1
#
_cell.length_a   1.000
_cell.length_b   1.000
_cell.length_c   1.000
_cell.angle_alpha   90.00
_cell.angle_beta   90.00
_cell.angle_gamma   90.00
#
_symmetry.space_group_name_H-M   'P 1'
#
loop_
_entity.id
_entity.type
_entity.pdbx_description
1 polymer ?
#
loop_
_entity_poly.entity_id
_entity_poly.type
_entity_poly.pdbx_seq_one_letter_code
_entity_poly.pdbx_strand_id
1 'polypeptide(L)'
;MKGDPKIIAVFNEVLKAELTAINQYFLHSEMCANWGYYRLAGVIRKESIEEMTHAEKCMERILYLEGTPNMSDYFKINIGGNVLDQLNNDLQLEYDAVKRLNKGITLCG
;
A
#
# COMPACT_ATOMS: atom_id res chain seq x y z
N MET A 1 -1.48 24.73 5.53
CA MET A 1 -0.59 24.81 6.71
C MET A 1 0.76 24.30 6.25
N LYS A 2 1.83 25.11 6.26
CA LYS A 2 3.14 24.64 5.78
C LYS A 2 3.70 23.56 6.71
N GLY A 3 3.76 22.31 6.22
CA GLY A 3 4.26 21.16 6.99
C GLY A 3 5.78 21.03 6.98
N ASP A 4 6.31 20.19 7.89
CA ASP A 4 7.73 19.80 7.88
C ASP A 4 8.02 18.93 6.64
N PRO A 5 9.01 19.28 5.81
CA PRO A 5 9.41 18.49 4.64
C PRO A 5 9.71 17.01 4.94
N LYS A 6 10.25 16.69 6.12
CA LYS A 6 10.55 15.30 6.53
C LYS A 6 9.27 14.50 6.75
N ILE A 7 8.24 15.12 7.30
CA ILE A 7 6.93 14.49 7.52
C ILE A 7 6.23 14.27 6.19
N ILE A 8 6.28 15.25 5.27
CA ILE A 8 5.77 15.12 3.91
C ILE A 8 6.48 13.99 3.15
N ALA A 9 7.79 13.83 3.34
CA ALA A 9 8.54 12.72 2.75
C ALA A 9 8.09 11.36 3.29
N VAL A 10 7.84 11.23 4.60
CA VAL A 10 7.28 10.01 5.20
C VAL A 10 5.91 9.68 4.60
N PHE A 11 4.99 10.65 4.50
CA PHE A 11 3.68 10.39 3.89
C PHE A 11 3.80 9.97 2.42
N ASN A 12 4.73 10.54 1.65
CA ASN A 12 4.96 10.09 0.28
C ASN A 12 5.56 8.68 0.21
N GLU A 13 6.41 8.29 1.16
CA GLU A 13 6.93 6.92 1.23
C GLU A 13 5.83 5.92 1.59
N VAL A 14 4.91 6.28 2.50
CA VAL A 14 3.73 5.48 2.82
C VAL A 14 2.79 5.40 1.62
N LEU A 15 2.49 6.51 0.96
CA LEU A 15 1.69 6.54 -0.27
C LEU A 15 2.27 5.60 -1.34
N LYS A 16 3.58 5.65 -1.58
CA LYS A 16 4.28 4.73 -2.49
C LYS A 16 4.07 3.26 -2.10
N ALA A 17 4.01 2.96 -0.81
CA ALA A 17 3.72 1.61 -0.31
C ALA A 17 2.29 1.19 -0.59
N GLU A 18 1.30 2.04 -0.28
CA GLU A 18 -0.11 1.71 -0.51
C GLU A 18 -0.39 1.53 -2.01
N LEU A 19 0.19 2.38 -2.86
CA LEU A 19 0.12 2.22 -4.31
C LEU A 19 0.72 0.89 -4.80
N THR A 20 1.77 0.40 -4.13
CA THR A 20 2.35 -0.92 -4.43
C THR A 20 1.39 -2.04 -3.99
N ALA A 21 0.85 -1.95 -2.76
CA ALA A 21 -0.08 -2.91 -2.18
C ALA A 21 -1.36 -3.03 -2.98
N ILE A 22 -1.97 -1.90 -3.36
CA ILE A 22 -3.16 -1.81 -4.21
C ILE A 22 -2.97 -2.68 -5.45
N ASN A 23 -1.89 -2.46 -6.20
CA ASN A 23 -1.65 -3.18 -7.46
C ASN A 23 -1.32 -4.66 -7.25
N GLN A 24 -0.55 -5.00 -6.22
CA GLN A 24 -0.22 -6.38 -5.89
C GLN A 24 -1.47 -7.18 -5.53
N TYR A 25 -2.26 -6.69 -4.56
CA TYR A 25 -3.51 -7.31 -4.14
C TYR A 25 -4.53 -7.36 -5.27
N PHE A 26 -4.65 -6.30 -6.07
CA PHE A 26 -5.57 -6.31 -7.20
C PHE A 26 -5.27 -7.45 -8.17
N LEU A 27 -4.01 -7.63 -8.57
CA LEU A 27 -3.64 -8.69 -9.50
C LEU A 27 -3.76 -10.08 -8.85
N HIS A 28 -3.35 -10.25 -7.59
CA HIS A 28 -3.54 -11.53 -6.87
C HIS A 28 -5.02 -11.93 -6.78
N SER A 29 -5.91 -10.95 -6.53
CA SER A 29 -7.36 -11.17 -6.55
C SER A 29 -7.84 -11.69 -7.91
N GLU A 30 -7.48 -11.02 -9.01
CA GLU A 30 -7.90 -11.43 -10.36
C GLU A 30 -7.35 -12.82 -10.72
N MET A 31 -6.10 -13.12 -10.34
CA MET A 31 -5.50 -14.43 -10.52
C MET A 31 -6.28 -15.51 -9.75
N CYS A 32 -6.58 -15.26 -8.47
CA CYS A 32 -7.36 -16.17 -7.65
C CYS A 32 -8.77 -16.40 -8.22
N ALA A 33 -9.43 -15.35 -8.71
CA ALA A 33 -10.75 -15.45 -9.34
C ALA A 33 -10.69 -16.31 -10.61
N ASN A 34 -9.69 -16.08 -11.46
CA ASN A 34 -9.45 -16.87 -12.67
C ASN A 34 -9.15 -18.35 -12.36
N TRP A 35 -8.48 -18.65 -11.25
CA TRP A 35 -8.24 -20.02 -10.79
C TRP A 35 -9.43 -20.67 -10.07
N GLY A 36 -10.55 -19.97 -9.91
CA GLY A 36 -11.77 -20.48 -9.27
C GLY A 36 -11.81 -20.33 -7.74
N TYR A 37 -10.83 -19.65 -7.13
CA TYR A 37 -10.78 -19.39 -5.69
C TYR A 37 -11.59 -18.14 -5.30
N TYR A 38 -12.88 -18.08 -5.64
CA TYR A 38 -13.69 -16.86 -5.53
C TYR A 38 -13.77 -16.25 -4.13
N ARG A 39 -13.82 -17.08 -3.08
CA ARG A 39 -13.81 -16.59 -1.70
C ARG A 39 -12.52 -15.87 -1.38
N LEU A 40 -11.38 -16.45 -1.76
CA LEU A 40 -10.06 -15.85 -1.52
C LEU A 40 -9.90 -14.57 -2.35
N ALA A 41 -10.26 -14.62 -3.63
CA ALA A 41 -10.27 -13.45 -4.50
C ALA A 41 -11.08 -12.29 -3.89
N GLY A 42 -12.29 -12.57 -3.37
CA GLY A 42 -13.12 -11.55 -2.72
C GLY A 42 -12.48 -10.90 -1.50
N VAL A 43 -11.73 -11.68 -0.70
CA VAL A 43 -10.97 -11.13 0.44
C VAL A 43 -9.83 -10.26 -0.04
N ILE A 44 -8.97 -10.77 -0.93
CA ILE A 44 -7.82 -10.01 -1.45
C ILE A 44 -8.28 -8.74 -2.17
N ARG A 45 -9.41 -8.80 -2.91
CA ARG A 45 -10.00 -7.63 -3.55
C ARG A 45 -10.38 -6.57 -2.53
N LYS A 46 -10.95 -6.98 -1.39
CA LYS A 46 -11.33 -6.08 -0.31
C LYS A 46 -10.09 -5.41 0.27
N GLU A 47 -9.01 -6.14 0.54
CA GLU A 47 -7.73 -5.57 1.00
C GLU A 47 -7.20 -4.52 0.00
N SER A 48 -7.20 -4.83 -1.30
CA SER A 48 -6.82 -3.85 -2.35
C SER A 48 -7.62 -2.54 -2.29
N ILE A 49 -8.93 -2.62 -1.99
CA ILE A 49 -9.79 -1.43 -1.84
C ILE A 49 -9.50 -0.71 -0.52
N GLU A 50 -9.26 -1.44 0.57
CA GLU A 50 -8.87 -0.83 1.85
C GLU A 50 -7.60 0.02 1.69
N GLU A 51 -6.60 -0.48 0.96
CA GLU A 51 -5.37 0.29 0.66
C GLU A 51 -5.61 1.52 -0.22
N MET A 52 -6.61 1.53 -1.10
CA MET A 52 -7.00 2.75 -1.83
C MET A 52 -7.45 3.85 -0.87
N THR A 53 -8.18 3.47 0.19
CA THR A 53 -8.61 4.39 1.26
C THR A 53 -7.43 4.90 2.09
N HIS A 54 -6.39 4.08 2.30
CA HIS A 54 -5.15 4.51 2.98
C HIS A 54 -4.34 5.48 2.12
N ALA A 55 -4.22 5.19 0.82
CA ALA A 55 -3.58 6.08 -0.15
C ALA A 55 -4.30 7.45 -0.21
N GLU A 56 -5.64 7.46 -0.24
CA GLU A 56 -6.45 8.68 -0.17
C GLU A 56 -6.11 9.53 1.06
N LYS A 57 -6.12 8.94 2.25
CA LYS A 57 -5.74 9.64 3.50
C LYS A 57 -4.33 10.22 3.45
N CYS A 58 -3.38 9.50 2.86
CA CYS A 58 -2.01 10.00 2.69
C CYS A 58 -1.98 11.20 1.74
N MET A 59 -2.65 11.12 0.59
CA MET A 59 -2.75 12.22 -0.36
C MET A 59 -3.38 13.47 0.25
N GLU A 60 -4.52 13.31 0.93
CA GLU A 60 -5.21 14.40 1.64
C GLU A 60 -4.28 15.07 2.65
N ARG A 61 -3.52 14.26 3.42
CA ARG A 61 -2.61 14.78 4.42
C ARG A 61 -1.42 15.52 3.81
N ILE A 62 -0.85 15.00 2.72
CA ILE A 62 0.24 15.66 1.99
C ILE A 62 -0.23 17.02 1.45
N LEU A 63 -1.41 17.07 0.81
CA LEU A 63 -2.00 18.29 0.26
C LEU A 63 -2.29 19.32 1.35
N TYR A 64 -2.85 18.88 2.49
CA TYR A 64 -3.09 19.76 3.65
C TYR A 64 -1.81 20.42 4.18
N LEU A 65 -0.70 19.68 4.14
CA LEU A 65 0.64 20.13 4.54
C LEU A 65 1.35 20.96 3.45
N GLU A 66 0.64 21.30 2.36
CA GLU A 66 1.16 22.05 1.20
C GLU A 66 2.30 21.31 0.46
N GLY A 67 2.31 19.98 0.53
CA GLY A 67 3.17 19.12 -0.28
C GLY A 67 2.50 18.63 -1.56
N THR A 68 3.27 17.96 -2.41
CA THR A 68 2.77 17.32 -3.64
C THR A 68 2.80 15.80 -3.49
N PRO A 69 1.67 15.09 -3.59
CA PRO A 69 1.66 13.63 -3.59
C PRO A 69 2.34 13.05 -4.84
N ASN A 70 3.19 12.04 -4.66
CA ASN A 70 3.83 11.32 -5.75
C ASN A 70 3.06 10.03 -6.07
N MET A 71 2.47 9.98 -7.27
CA MET A 71 1.70 8.85 -7.78
C MET A 71 2.44 8.05 -8.88
N SER A 72 3.70 8.41 -9.14
CA SER A 72 4.50 7.86 -10.25
C SER A 72 5.50 6.81 -9.80
N ASP A 73 5.86 6.81 -8.51
CA ASP A 73 6.83 5.87 -7.94
C ASP A 73 6.16 4.73 -7.19
N TYR A 74 6.72 3.53 -7.35
CA TYR A 74 6.25 2.29 -6.72
C TYR A 74 7.43 1.51 -6.15
N PHE A 75 7.22 0.71 -5.11
CA PHE A 75 8.16 -0.35 -4.77
C PHE A 75 8.01 -1.49 -5.78
N LYS A 76 8.93 -2.46 -5.72
CA LYS A 76 8.82 -3.65 -6.56
C LYS A 76 7.56 -4.43 -6.15
N ILE A 77 6.67 -4.64 -7.12
CA ILE A 77 5.51 -5.53 -6.99
C ILE A 77 6.00 -6.97 -7.14
N ASN A 78 5.65 -7.85 -6.21
CA ASN A 78 6.07 -9.25 -6.20
C ASN A 78 4.88 -10.18 -6.40
N ILE A 79 4.60 -10.52 -7.67
CA ILE A 79 3.47 -11.37 -8.03
C ILE A 79 3.80 -12.85 -7.81
N GLY A 80 3.02 -13.51 -6.96
CA GLY A 80 3.14 -14.96 -6.71
C GLY A 80 2.52 -15.80 -7.83
N GLY A 81 3.20 -16.87 -8.23
CA GLY A 81 2.72 -17.78 -9.29
C GLY A 81 1.68 -18.81 -8.82
N ASN A 82 1.51 -18.97 -7.52
CA ASN A 82 0.49 -19.80 -6.88
C ASN A 82 0.00 -19.12 -5.59
N VAL A 83 -1.08 -19.62 -5.00
CA VAL A 83 -1.72 -19.02 -3.82
C VAL A 83 -0.77 -18.86 -2.62
N LEU A 84 0.08 -19.85 -2.35
CA LEU A 84 1.00 -19.78 -1.21
C LEU A 84 2.03 -18.67 -1.39
N ASP A 85 2.61 -18.55 -2.59
CA ASP A 85 3.56 -17.48 -2.91
C ASP A 85 2.90 -16.10 -2.87
N GLN A 86 1.65 -15.99 -3.32
CA GLN A 86 0.88 -14.73 -3.23
C GLN A 86 0.73 -14.30 -1.78
N LEU A 87 0.23 -15.19 -0.92
CA LEU A 87 0.02 -14.90 0.50
C LEU A 87 1.33 -14.57 1.24
N ASN A 88 2.44 -15.25 0.90
CA ASN A 88 3.74 -14.94 1.49
C ASN A 88 4.28 -13.58 1.04
N ASN A 89 4.11 -13.22 -0.23
CA ASN A 89 4.53 -11.91 -0.75
C ASN A 89 3.68 -10.78 -0.16
N ASP A 90 2.38 -11.02 0.01
CA ASP A 90 1.43 -10.08 0.63
C ASP A 90 1.76 -9.89 2.12
N LEU A 91 2.01 -10.98 2.85
CA LEU A 91 2.44 -10.92 4.25
C LEU A 91 3.78 -10.16 4.43
N GLN A 92 4.74 -10.37 3.53
CA GLN A 92 6.01 -9.67 3.58
C GLN A 92 5.83 -8.16 3.33
N LEU A 93 4.94 -7.79 2.40
CA LEU A 93 4.58 -6.40 2.16
C LEU A 93 4.05 -5.73 3.43
N GLU A 94 3.15 -6.41 4.16
CA GLU A 94 2.60 -5.92 5.43
C GLU A 94 3.66 -5.75 6.53
N TYR A 95 4.58 -6.71 6.67
CA TYR A 95 5.69 -6.56 7.63
C TYR A 95 6.56 -5.35 7.34
N ASP A 96 6.79 -5.03 6.06
CA ASP A 96 7.56 -3.86 5.67
C ASP A 96 6.75 -2.55 5.84
N ALA A 97 5.43 -2.60 5.64
CA ALA A 97 4.53 -1.50 5.96
C ALA A 97 4.57 -1.15 7.46
N VAL A 98 4.46 -2.14 8.35
CA VAL A 98 4.54 -1.95 9.82
C VAL A 98 5.85 -1.26 10.23
N LYS A 99 6.99 -1.70 9.67
CA LYS A 99 8.30 -1.06 9.94
C LYS A 99 8.29 0.41 9.49
N ARG A 100 7.77 0.69 8.30
CA ARG A 100 7.69 2.05 7.73
C ARG A 100 6.81 2.96 8.58
N LEU A 101 5.62 2.48 8.96
CA LEU A 101 4.66 3.23 9.77
C LEU A 101 5.22 3.53 11.16
N ASN A 102 5.81 2.56 11.86
CA ASN A 102 6.42 2.78 13.18
C ASN A 102 7.55 3.82 13.14
N LYS A 103 8.38 3.78 12.10
CA LYS A 103 9.42 4.80 11.88
C LYS A 103 8.79 6.19 11.65
N GLY A 104 7.72 6.25 10.86
CA GLY A 104 6.97 7.47 10.60
C GLY A 104 6.34 8.07 11.87
N ILE A 105 5.68 7.23 12.68
CA ILE A 105 5.08 7.63 13.97
C ILE A 105 6.13 8.24 14.90
N THR A 106 7.31 7.63 15.00
CA THR A 106 8.42 8.14 15.82
C THR A 106 8.88 9.54 15.39
N LEU A 107 8.76 9.87 14.11
CA LEU A 107 9.13 11.19 13.58
C LEU A 107 8.04 12.25 13.80
N CYS A 108 6.78 11.82 13.90
CA CYS A 108 5.62 12.69 14.09
C CYS A 108 5.33 13.05 15.56
N GLY A 109 5.90 12.29 16.52
CA GLY A 109 5.77 12.53 17.96
C GLY A 109 6.79 13.53 18.48
#